data_AF-A0A397FCB3-F1
#
_entry.id   AF-A0A397FCB3-F1
#
_cell.length_a   1.000
_cell.length_b   1.000
_cell.length_c   1.000
_cell.angle_alpha   90.00
_cell.angle_beta   90.00
_cell.angle_gamma   90.00
#
_symmetry.space_group_name_H-M   'P 1'
#
loop_
_entity.id
_entity.type
_entity.pdbx_description
1 polymer ?
#
loop_
_entity_poly.entity_id
_entity_poly.type
_entity_poly.pdbx_seq_one_letter_code
_entity_poly.pdbx_strand_id
1 'polypeptide(L)'
;NAVAAGHVLATAESGPWKLSLESPVYDPLLKYCASRPIREQLYRANNDKAKANEPVVVEILQLRLQLAHMLGFRSFFELSLVNNSAPSVDSVFDTLDELRNKAFPRSQAELRQLEGLAAAHNHPLPLEPWDVPYWYQ
;
A
#
# COMPACT_ATOMS: atom_id res chain seq x y z
N ASN A 1 -7.18 -13.61 -18.77
CA ASN A 1 -7.29 -14.96 -18.17
C ASN A 1 -6.20 -15.87 -18.76
N ALA A 2 -5.98 -17.07 -18.22
CA ALA A 2 -4.92 -17.98 -18.69
C ALA A 2 -5.16 -18.51 -20.11
N VAL A 3 -6.42 -18.64 -20.52
CA VAL A 3 -6.83 -18.98 -21.89
C VAL A 3 -6.30 -17.97 -22.90
N ALA A 4 -6.46 -16.66 -22.63
CA ALA A 4 -5.90 -15.59 -23.47
C ALA A 4 -4.35 -15.55 -23.46
N ALA A 5 -3.70 -16.25 -22.54
CA ALA A 5 -2.25 -16.42 -22.49
C ALA A 5 -1.76 -17.72 -23.16
N GLY A 6 -2.65 -18.46 -23.84
CA GLY A 6 -2.30 -19.68 -24.59
C GLY A 6 -2.63 -21.00 -23.88
N HIS A 7 -3.17 -20.96 -22.66
CA HIS A 7 -3.58 -22.17 -21.92
C HIS A 7 -5.04 -22.51 -22.21
N VAL A 8 -5.30 -23.08 -23.39
CA VAL A 8 -6.66 -23.28 -23.93
C VAL A 8 -7.54 -24.19 -23.07
N LEU A 9 -6.95 -25.12 -22.32
CA LEU A 9 -7.66 -26.05 -21.43
C LEU A 9 -7.82 -25.52 -19.99
N ALA A 10 -7.37 -24.30 -19.71
CA ALA A 10 -7.42 -23.76 -18.35
C ALA A 10 -8.85 -23.43 -17.92
N THR A 11 -9.30 -24.04 -16.83
CA THR A 11 -10.55 -23.70 -16.14
C THR A 11 -10.27 -23.07 -14.77
N ALA A 12 -11.32 -22.61 -14.09
CA ALA A 12 -11.20 -22.11 -12.73
C ALA A 12 -10.75 -23.22 -11.75
N GLU A 13 -11.10 -24.47 -12.03
CA GLU A 13 -10.82 -25.64 -11.21
C GLU A 13 -9.48 -26.29 -11.53
N SER A 14 -9.11 -26.40 -12.81
CA SER A 14 -7.95 -27.19 -13.25
C SER A 14 -6.69 -26.38 -13.53
N GLY A 15 -6.81 -25.05 -13.66
CA GLY A 15 -5.70 -24.18 -14.02
C GLY A 15 -5.04 -24.53 -15.36
N PRO A 16 -3.89 -23.90 -15.69
CA PRO A 16 -3.18 -22.91 -14.88
C PRO A 16 -3.96 -21.59 -14.74
N TRP A 17 -3.70 -20.85 -13.67
CA TRP A 17 -4.33 -19.54 -13.41
C TRP A 17 -3.37 -18.39 -13.74
N LYS A 18 -3.93 -17.30 -14.28
CA LYS A 18 -3.22 -16.03 -14.45
C LYS A 18 -3.76 -15.04 -13.43
N LEU A 19 -2.92 -14.68 -12.46
CA LEU A 19 -3.27 -13.75 -11.38
C LEU A 19 -2.93 -12.32 -11.84
N SER A 20 -3.89 -11.39 -11.71
CA SER A 20 -3.64 -9.96 -11.92
C SER A 20 -3.32 -9.27 -10.59
N LEU A 21 -2.72 -8.09 -10.67
CA LEU A 21 -2.46 -7.21 -9.52
C LEU A 21 -3.61 -6.21 -9.29
N GLU A 22 -4.75 -6.43 -9.94
CA GLU A 22 -5.95 -5.61 -9.72
C GLU A 22 -6.58 -5.99 -8.38
N SER A 23 -7.10 -5.01 -7.65
CA SER A 23 -7.64 -5.19 -6.29
C SER A 23 -8.60 -6.38 -6.14
N PRO A 24 -9.54 -6.65 -7.07
CA PRO A 24 -10.44 -7.80 -6.95
C PRO A 24 -9.74 -9.17 -6.95
N VAL A 25 -8.50 -9.26 -7.44
CA VAL A 25 -7.69 -10.49 -7.42
C VAL A 25 -6.62 -10.42 -6.34
N TYR A 26 -5.92 -9.30 -6.23
CA TYR A 26 -4.82 -9.10 -5.30
C TYR A 26 -5.25 -9.16 -3.83
N ASP A 27 -6.32 -8.47 -3.44
CA ASP A 27 -6.71 -8.36 -2.02
C ASP A 27 -7.18 -9.72 -1.46
N PRO A 28 -8.01 -10.52 -2.16
CA PRO A 28 -8.35 -11.86 -1.68
C PRO A 28 -7.14 -12.79 -1.60
N LEU A 29 -6.16 -12.67 -2.51
CA LEU A 29 -4.97 -13.51 -2.46
C LEU A 29 -4.12 -13.23 -1.23
N LEU A 30 -3.93 -11.96 -0.85
CA LEU A 30 -3.24 -11.64 0.41
C LEU A 30 -4.01 -12.09 1.65
N LYS A 31 -5.34 -12.07 1.60
CA LYS A 31 -6.21 -12.45 2.73
C LYS A 31 -6.31 -13.96 2.92
N TYR A 32 -6.49 -14.73 1.86
CA TYR A 32 -6.90 -16.14 1.94
C TYR A 32 -5.85 -17.14 1.44
N CYS A 33 -4.82 -16.69 0.70
CA CYS A 33 -3.82 -17.63 0.18
C CYS A 33 -2.90 -18.13 1.31
N ALA A 34 -3.00 -19.41 1.64
CA ALA A 34 -2.15 -20.05 2.64
C ALA A 34 -0.66 -20.07 2.24
N SER A 35 -0.36 -19.98 0.93
CA SER A 35 1.02 -19.96 0.43
C SER A 35 1.67 -18.60 0.65
N ARG A 36 2.48 -18.49 1.71
CA ARG A 36 3.28 -17.29 2.02
C ARG A 36 4.16 -16.82 0.84
N PRO A 37 4.88 -17.71 0.11
CA PRO A 37 5.69 -17.28 -1.04
C PRO A 37 4.86 -16.59 -2.13
N ILE A 38 3.61 -17.04 -2.37
CA ILE A 38 2.72 -16.41 -3.35
C ILE A 38 2.30 -15.01 -2.86
N ARG A 39 1.93 -14.87 -1.58
CA ARG A 39 1.59 -13.57 -0.99
C ARG A 39 2.76 -12.59 -1.10
N GLU A 40 3.97 -13.05 -0.78
CA GLU A 40 5.18 -12.24 -0.88
C GLU A 40 5.45 -11.78 -2.32
N GLN A 41 5.39 -12.72 -3.29
CA GLN A 41 5.62 -12.40 -4.70
C GLN A 41 4.62 -11.36 -5.22
N LEU A 42 3.33 -11.53 -4.90
CA LEU A 42 2.28 -10.59 -5.30
C LEU A 42 2.47 -9.22 -4.65
N TYR A 43 2.77 -9.18 -3.36
CA TYR A 43 2.99 -7.93 -2.63
C TYR A 43 4.15 -7.12 -3.24
N ARG A 44 5.29 -7.78 -3.48
CA ARG A 44 6.46 -7.14 -4.11
C ARG A 44 6.14 -6.67 -5.52
N ALA A 45 5.48 -7.49 -6.34
CA ALA A 45 5.09 -7.12 -7.70
C ALA A 45 4.11 -5.94 -7.72
N ASN A 46 3.15 -5.89 -6.79
CA ASN A 46 2.21 -4.78 -6.69
C ASN A 46 2.90 -3.46 -6.27
N ASN A 47 3.89 -3.53 -5.39
CA ASN A 47 4.65 -2.35 -4.96
C ASN A 47 5.64 -1.84 -6.04
N ASP A 48 6.11 -2.69 -6.93
CA ASP A 48 7.06 -2.34 -7.99
C ASP A 48 6.39 -1.99 -9.34
N LYS A 49 5.06 -2.15 -9.47
CA LYS A 49 4.33 -2.11 -10.75
C LYS A 49 4.45 -0.83 -11.59
N ALA A 50 4.95 0.26 -11.01
CA ALA A 50 5.06 1.56 -11.66
C ALA A 50 6.43 2.22 -11.44
N LYS A 51 7.50 1.44 -11.26
CA LYS A 51 8.86 1.97 -11.01
C LYS A 51 9.33 2.99 -12.06
N ALA A 52 8.93 2.83 -13.31
CA ALA A 52 9.22 3.76 -14.39
C ALA A 52 8.65 5.19 -14.17
N ASN A 53 7.74 5.38 -13.20
CA ASN A 53 7.20 6.69 -12.84
C ASN A 53 8.13 7.49 -11.91
N GLU A 54 9.19 6.91 -11.34
CA GLU A 54 10.15 7.62 -10.49
C GLU A 54 10.65 8.95 -11.10
N PRO A 55 11.19 8.99 -12.34
CA PRO A 55 11.64 10.25 -12.94
C PRO A 55 10.49 11.25 -13.16
N VAL A 56 9.29 10.77 -13.51
CA VAL A 56 8.10 11.61 -13.70
C VAL A 56 7.68 12.26 -12.38
N VAL A 57 7.71 11.52 -11.27
CA VAL A 57 7.41 12.07 -9.94
C VAL A 57 8.43 13.12 -9.54
N VAL A 58 9.72 12.88 -9.80
CA VAL A 58 10.78 13.87 -9.54
C VAL A 58 10.54 15.16 -10.32
N GLU A 59 10.22 15.05 -11.62
CA GLU A 59 9.90 16.21 -12.46
C GLU A 59 8.66 16.95 -11.95
N ILE A 60 7.59 16.23 -11.59
CA ILE A 60 6.39 16.83 -11.01
C ILE A 60 6.72 17.61 -9.72
N LEU A 61 7.56 17.06 -8.85
CA LEU A 61 7.95 17.74 -7.60
C LEU A 61 8.75 19.01 -7.87
N GLN A 62 9.68 18.98 -8.84
CA GLN A 62 10.45 20.16 -9.25
C GLN A 62 9.55 21.25 -9.83
N LEU A 63 8.66 20.90 -10.76
CA LEU A 63 7.73 21.84 -11.39
C LEU A 63 6.75 22.43 -10.38
N ARG A 64 6.25 21.62 -9.45
CA ARG A 64 5.39 22.09 -8.35
C ARG A 64 6.10 23.09 -7.44
N LEU A 65 7.37 22.87 -7.14
CA LEU A 65 8.18 23.80 -6.36
C LEU A 65 8.39 25.12 -7.10
N GLN A 66 8.76 25.06 -8.39
CA GLN A 66 8.93 26.24 -9.24
C GLN A 66 7.64 27.07 -9.33
N LEU A 67 6.51 26.40 -9.56
CA LEU A 67 5.19 27.05 -9.59
C LEU A 67 4.87 27.78 -8.29
N ALA A 68 5.12 27.15 -7.14
CA ALA A 68 4.89 27.77 -5.84
C ALA A 68 5.74 29.04 -5.66
N HIS A 69 7.04 28.96 -5.99
CA HIS A 69 7.95 30.10 -5.88
C HIS A 69 7.56 31.25 -6.81
N MET A 70 7.15 30.96 -8.06
CA MET A 70 6.68 31.98 -9.00
C MET A 70 5.44 32.73 -8.50
N LEU A 71 4.61 32.07 -7.69
CA LEU A 71 3.41 32.65 -7.10
C LEU A 71 3.65 33.24 -5.70
N GLY A 72 4.90 33.27 -5.23
CA GLY A 72 5.27 33.86 -3.94
C GLY A 72 5.06 32.96 -2.71
N PHE A 73 4.80 31.67 -2.90
CA PHE A 73 4.67 30.68 -1.81
C PHE A 73 5.99 29.95 -1.55
N ARG A 74 6.20 29.44 -0.33
CA ARG A 74 7.46 28.73 0.02
C ARG A 74 7.48 27.29 -0.49
N SER A 75 6.30 26.68 -0.64
CA SER A 75 6.13 25.31 -1.10
C SER A 75 4.82 25.11 -1.86
N PHE A 76 4.73 24.03 -2.63
CA PHE A 76 3.48 23.65 -3.29
C PHE A 76 2.37 23.29 -2.29
N PHE A 77 2.74 22.84 -1.08
CA PHE A 77 1.76 22.54 -0.05
C PHE A 77 1.03 23.81 0.39
N GLU A 78 1.76 24.89 0.65
CA GLU A 78 1.16 26.20 0.96
C GLU A 78 0.27 26.70 -0.16
N LEU A 79 0.74 26.64 -1.41
CA LEU A 79 -0.04 27.01 -2.57
C LEU A 79 -1.35 26.21 -2.66
N SER A 80 -1.30 24.89 -2.38
CA SER A 80 -2.48 24.02 -2.44
C SER A 80 -3.54 24.33 -1.37
N LEU A 81 -3.11 24.89 -0.22
CA LEU A 81 -4.01 25.21 0.88
C LEU A 81 -4.81 26.49 0.66
N VAL A 82 -4.38 27.38 -0.25
CA VAL A 82 -5.11 28.61 -0.60
C VAL A 82 -6.55 28.32 -1.03
N ASN A 83 -6.77 27.19 -1.70
CA ASN A 83 -8.09 26.76 -2.18
C ASN A 83 -8.73 25.71 -1.26
N ASN A 84 -8.16 25.45 -0.08
CA ASN A 84 -8.64 24.45 0.86
C ASN A 84 -9.25 25.13 2.10
N SER A 85 -10.08 24.41 2.84
CA SER A 85 -10.67 24.89 4.11
C SER A 85 -9.70 24.77 5.29
N ALA A 86 -8.55 24.12 5.13
CA ALA A 86 -7.57 23.98 6.21
C ALA A 86 -6.89 25.34 6.51
N PRO A 87 -6.75 25.75 7.78
CA PRO A 87 -6.30 27.10 8.13
C PRO A 87 -4.83 27.40 7.80
N SER A 88 -3.95 26.38 7.88
CA SER A 88 -2.52 26.52 7.65
C SER A 88 -1.84 25.17 7.46
N VAL A 89 -0.58 25.19 7.00
CA VAL A 89 0.31 24.02 6.94
C VAL A 89 0.48 23.38 8.32
N ASP A 90 0.74 24.19 9.35
CA ASP A 90 0.98 23.72 10.72
C ASP A 90 -0.27 23.03 11.28
N SER A 91 -1.46 23.61 11.07
CA SER A 91 -2.72 22.99 11.51
C SER A 91 -2.97 21.61 10.89
N VAL A 92 -2.52 21.37 9.65
CA VAL A 92 -2.61 20.04 9.04
C VAL A 92 -1.65 19.06 9.73
N PHE A 93 -0.40 19.48 9.98
CA PHE A 93 0.55 18.63 10.69
C PHE A 93 0.12 18.34 12.13
N ASP A 94 -0.41 19.32 12.85
CA ASP A 94 -0.96 19.14 14.20
C ASP A 94 -2.07 18.08 14.18
N THR A 95 -2.98 18.16 13.21
CA THR A 95 -4.07 17.17 13.05
C THR A 95 -3.53 15.77 12.77
N LEU A 96 -2.52 15.65 11.89
CA LEU A 96 -1.89 14.37 11.57
C LEU A 96 -1.13 13.79 12.78
N ASP A 97 -0.45 14.65 13.55
CA ASP A 97 0.27 14.24 14.75
C ASP A 97 -0.67 13.82 15.87
N GLU A 98 -1.78 14.53 16.08
CA GLU A 98 -2.84 14.09 17.00
C GLU A 98 -3.41 12.72 16.62
N LEU A 99 -3.68 12.51 15.33
CA LEU A 99 -4.16 11.22 14.82
C LEU A 99 -3.12 10.12 15.05
N ARG A 100 -1.86 10.37 14.71
CA ARG A 100 -0.75 9.44 14.92
C ARG A 100 -0.61 9.08 16.39
N ASN A 101 -0.60 10.06 17.28
CA ASN A 101 -0.39 9.85 18.72
C ASN A 101 -1.49 8.98 19.35
N LYS A 102 -2.72 9.05 18.84
CA LYS A 102 -3.85 8.20 19.26
C LYS A 102 -3.83 6.82 18.59
N ALA A 103 -3.54 6.75 17.28
CA ALA A 103 -3.65 5.53 16.49
C ALA A 103 -2.44 4.59 16.65
N PHE A 104 -1.23 5.14 16.79
CA PHE A 104 0.01 4.35 16.75
C PHE A 104 0.18 3.38 17.93
N PRO A 105 -0.10 3.75 19.20
CA PRO A 105 -0.02 2.77 20.30
C PRO A 105 -1.02 1.61 20.12
N ARG A 106 -2.20 1.92 19.56
CA ARG A 106 -3.24 0.92 19.26
C ARG A 106 -2.80 -0.01 18.14
N SER A 107 -2.26 0.52 17.04
CA SER A 107 -1.79 -0.32 15.92
C SER A 107 -0.65 -1.25 16.33
N GLN A 108 0.24 -0.81 17.22
CA GLN A 108 1.26 -1.70 17.79
C GLN A 108 0.67 -2.82 18.65
N ALA A 109 -0.38 -2.53 19.43
CA ALA A 109 -1.05 -3.55 20.23
C ALA A 109 -1.77 -4.57 19.36
N GLU A 110 -2.45 -4.11 18.30
CA GLU A 110 -3.10 -4.96 17.30
C GLU A 110 -2.05 -5.84 16.58
N LEU A 111 -0.91 -5.27 16.16
CA LEU A 111 0.16 -6.06 15.54
C LEU A 111 0.69 -7.15 16.48
N ARG A 112 0.93 -6.84 17.76
CA ARG A 112 1.35 -7.85 18.75
C ARG A 112 0.32 -8.98 18.93
N GLN A 113 -0.98 -8.67 18.84
CA GLN A 113 -2.03 -9.69 18.88
C GLN A 113 -1.96 -10.61 17.66
N LEU A 114 -1.77 -10.04 16.46
CA LEU A 114 -1.58 -10.82 15.24
C LEU A 114 -0.33 -11.70 15.29
N GLU A 115 0.79 -11.17 15.80
CA GLU A 115 2.02 -11.94 15.97
C GLU A 115 1.84 -13.10 16.96
N GLY A 116 1.08 -12.90 18.03
CA GLY A 116 0.72 -13.97 18.97
C GLY A 116 -0.12 -15.07 18.32
N LEU A 117 -1.12 -14.70 17.51
CA LEU A 117 -1.94 -15.66 16.74
C LEU A 117 -1.10 -16.43 15.72
N ALA A 118 -0.21 -15.73 15.01
CA ALA A 118 0.67 -16.32 14.01
C ALA A 118 1.69 -17.28 14.66
N ALA A 119 2.27 -16.91 15.80
CA ALA A 119 3.19 -17.76 16.56
C ALA A 119 2.52 -19.05 17.05
N ALA A 120 1.26 -18.99 17.49
CA ALA A 120 0.49 -20.17 17.89
C ALA A 120 0.32 -21.20 16.76
N HIS A 121 0.46 -20.76 15.51
CA HIS A 121 0.40 -21.60 14.30
C HIS A 121 1.78 -21.87 13.68
N ASN A 122 2.87 -21.64 14.43
CA ASN A 122 4.25 -21.81 13.98
C ASN A 122 4.64 -20.95 12.76
N HIS A 123 4.00 -19.79 12.57
CA HIS A 123 4.37 -18.84 11.52
C HIS A 123 5.65 -18.07 11.90
N PRO A 124 6.56 -17.79 10.94
CA PRO A 124 7.73 -16.96 11.21
C PRO A 124 7.37 -15.54 11.65
N LEU A 125 8.15 -15.01 12.58
CA LEU A 125 8.06 -13.63 13.08
C LEU A 125 9.37 -12.87 12.81
N PRO A 126 9.33 -11.52 12.73
CA PRO A 126 8.15 -10.66 12.80
C PRO A 126 7.23 -10.84 11.58
N LEU A 127 5.96 -10.43 11.70
CA LEU A 127 5.06 -10.45 10.55
C LEU A 127 5.54 -9.43 9.50
N GLU A 128 5.66 -9.90 8.26
CA GLU A 128 5.94 -9.02 7.12
C GLU A 128 4.64 -8.40 6.57
N PRO A 129 4.69 -7.31 5.80
CA PRO A 129 3.50 -6.65 5.28
C PRO A 129 2.54 -7.56 4.48
N TRP A 130 3.06 -8.59 3.81
CA TRP A 130 2.27 -9.59 3.06
C TRP A 130 1.70 -10.71 3.95
N ASP A 131 2.04 -10.74 5.23
CA ASP A 131 1.50 -11.67 6.21
C ASP A 131 0.32 -11.04 6.99
N VAL A 132 0.32 -9.71 7.16
CA VAL A 132 -0.70 -9.00 7.95
C VAL A 132 -2.15 -9.27 7.49
N PRO A 133 -2.51 -9.17 6.19
CA PRO A 133 -3.90 -9.40 5.76
C PRO A 133 -4.37 -10.84 5.96
N TYR A 134 -3.46 -11.81 5.99
CA TYR A 134 -3.75 -13.21 6.20
C TYR A 134 -4.08 -13.49 7.68
N TRP A 135 -3.28 -12.92 8.59
CA TRP A 135 -3.45 -13.12 10.03
C TRP A 135 -4.52 -12.24 10.68
N TYR A 136 -4.98 -11.19 9.98
CA TYR A 136 -6.05 -10.32 10.47
C TYR A 136 -7.45 -10.97 10.46
N GLN A 137 -7.60 -12.14 9.83
CA GLN A 137 -8.85 -12.91 9.81
C GLN A 137 -8.99 -13.82 11.04
#